data_AF-A0A382HYP7-F1
#
_entry.id   AF-A0A382HYP7-F1
#
_cell.length_a   1.000
_cell.length_b   1.000
_cell.length_c   1.000
_cell.angle_alpha   90.00
_cell.angle_beta   90.00
_cell.angle_gamma   90.00
#
_symmetry.space_group_name_H-M   'P 1'
#
loop_
_entity.id
_entity.type
_entity.pdbx_description
1 polymer ?
#
loop_
_entity_poly.entity_id
_entity_poly.type
_entity_poly.pdbx_seq_one_letter_code
_entity_poly.pdbx_strand_id
1 'polypeptide(L)'
;VNSQKNQSPKPVIFSIAFFGSLLMLGGCAEPQTQESAQPQMQAVDENGAPIFQVDPFWPGPLPNRWSMQQVTGIHVDHMDIVWFLNRPNGAEGDEVGGGENPPYRMACCVAGPEVVAMDQDANVVHAWGNAEHHPRWPRSLQTVIADRDGYVWIGGLAPGDSILKFTREGEFVWDFDHRPPEGVRPEEDNTATEILDQKGRFQLDQEAREIYILSWKRVLVYDMDTGDFKRGWGGHGMPLSEITNDP
;
A
#
# COMPACT_ATOMS: atom_id res chain seq x y z
N VAL A 1 44.08 -41.26 5.99
CA VAL A 1 45.54 -41.08 5.73
C VAL A 1 45.70 -39.85 4.85
N ASN A 2 46.41 -38.84 5.38
CA ASN A 2 46.99 -37.63 4.75
C ASN A 2 46.03 -36.71 3.96
N SER A 3 45.61 -35.55 4.48
CA SER A 3 46.41 -34.33 4.72
C SER A 3 47.15 -33.85 3.48
N GLN A 4 46.71 -32.72 2.90
CA GLN A 4 47.56 -31.55 2.63
C GLN A 4 46.70 -30.29 2.40
N LYS A 5 47.26 -29.19 2.91
CA LYS A 5 46.77 -27.81 2.98
C LYS A 5 47.05 -27.02 1.69
N ASN A 6 46.56 -25.78 1.71
CA ASN A 6 47.00 -24.58 0.97
C ASN A 6 46.48 -24.46 -0.47
N GLN A 7 46.12 -23.27 -0.97
CA GLN A 7 46.29 -21.89 -0.51
C GLN A 7 45.34 -21.02 -1.37
N SER A 8 44.83 -19.94 -0.81
CA SER A 8 44.06 -18.93 -1.53
C SER A 8 44.91 -18.21 -2.60
N PRO A 9 44.37 -17.90 -3.80
CA PRO A 9 45.07 -17.06 -4.75
C PRO A 9 44.98 -15.58 -4.35
N LYS A 10 46.13 -14.92 -4.33
CA LYS A 10 46.31 -13.47 -4.10
C LYS A 10 45.84 -12.66 -5.34
N PRO A 11 45.36 -11.42 -5.16
CA PRO A 11 44.94 -10.58 -6.28
C PRO A 11 46.13 -10.10 -7.11
N VAL A 12 45.97 -10.16 -8.43
CA VAL A 12 46.92 -9.64 -9.43
C VAL A 12 46.73 -8.12 -9.53
N ILE A 13 47.76 -7.37 -9.13
CA ILE A 13 47.82 -5.91 -9.28
C ILE A 13 48.37 -5.61 -10.68
N PHE A 14 47.52 -5.11 -11.58
CA PHE A 14 47.96 -4.50 -12.84
C PHE A 14 48.50 -3.09 -12.55
N SER A 15 49.82 -2.91 -12.64
CA SER A 15 50.45 -1.59 -12.69
C SER A 15 50.32 -1.02 -14.10
N ILE A 16 49.49 0.01 -14.27
CA ILE A 16 49.52 0.87 -15.46
C ILE A 16 50.17 2.18 -15.03
N ALA A 17 51.39 2.40 -15.49
CA ALA A 17 52.10 3.67 -15.33
C ALA A 17 51.49 4.69 -16.31
N PHE A 18 50.79 5.70 -15.79
CA PHE A 18 50.39 6.87 -16.55
C PHE A 18 51.35 8.02 -16.22
N PHE A 19 52.25 8.33 -17.16
CA PHE A 19 53.00 9.58 -17.16
C PHE A 19 52.08 10.67 -17.70
N GLY A 20 51.51 11.48 -16.80
CA GLY A 20 50.64 12.61 -17.13
C GLY A 20 51.12 13.86 -16.41
N SER A 21 51.51 14.85 -17.19
CA SER A 21 52.16 16.11 -16.80
C SER A 21 51.39 16.88 -15.72
N LEU A 22 52.11 17.31 -14.68
CA LEU A 22 51.62 18.14 -13.58
C LEU A 22 51.56 19.62 -14.00
N LEU A 23 50.36 20.13 -14.26
CA LEU A 23 50.07 21.57 -14.35
C LEU A 23 49.37 21.97 -13.05
N MET A 24 50.15 22.53 -12.12
CA MET A 24 49.63 23.08 -10.85
C MET A 24 48.92 24.41 -11.12
N LEU A 25 47.62 24.36 -11.33
CA LEU A 25 46.74 25.52 -11.16
C LEU A 25 46.26 25.53 -9.70
N GLY A 26 46.75 26.50 -8.93
CA GLY A 26 46.30 26.75 -7.57
C GLY A 26 44.85 27.26 -7.57
N GLY A 27 43.91 26.34 -7.39
CA GLY A 27 42.53 26.65 -7.02
C GLY A 27 42.36 26.46 -5.51
N CYS A 28 41.89 27.49 -4.82
CA CYS A 28 41.40 27.37 -3.45
C CYS A 28 40.22 26.40 -3.46
N ALA A 29 40.40 25.19 -2.94
CA ALA A 29 39.29 24.30 -2.68
C ALA A 29 38.53 24.83 -1.46
N GLU A 30 37.38 25.45 -1.69
CA GLU A 30 36.41 25.75 -0.62
C GLU A 30 35.88 24.43 -0.06
N PRO A 31 35.99 24.20 1.26
CA PRO A 31 35.41 23.02 1.87
C PRO A 31 33.89 23.12 1.76
N GLN A 32 33.28 22.22 0.98
CA GLN A 32 31.83 22.05 0.98
C GLN A 32 31.41 21.53 2.35
N THR A 33 30.84 22.41 3.16
CA THR A 33 30.07 22.05 4.35
C THR A 33 28.91 21.17 3.88
N GLN A 34 29.02 19.87 4.10
CA GLN A 34 27.85 19.00 4.04
C GLN A 34 26.93 19.43 5.19
N GLU A 35 25.87 20.14 4.85
CA GLU A 35 24.76 20.42 5.75
C GLU A 35 24.11 19.07 6.07
N SER A 36 24.49 18.50 7.22
CA SER A 36 23.85 17.30 7.74
C SER A 36 22.38 17.63 7.97
N ALA A 37 21.49 17.05 7.18
CA ALA A 37 20.06 17.11 7.42
C ALA A 37 19.81 16.65 8.87
N GLN A 38 19.43 17.60 9.73
CA GLN A 38 19.05 17.26 11.09
C GLN A 38 17.73 16.50 11.02
N PRO A 39 17.58 15.38 11.75
CA PRO A 39 16.31 14.68 11.81
C PRO A 39 15.23 15.66 12.26
N GLN A 40 14.15 15.81 11.47
CA GLN A 40 13.02 16.64 11.84
C GLN A 40 12.44 16.09 13.14
N MET A 41 12.65 16.83 14.23
CA MET A 41 12.13 16.46 15.54
C MET A 41 10.66 16.91 15.59
N GLN A 42 9.74 15.99 15.84
CA GLN A 42 8.31 16.28 15.97
C GLN A 42 8.12 17.41 17.00
N ALA A 43 7.53 18.53 16.56
CA ALA A 43 7.20 19.62 17.47
C ALA A 43 6.15 19.15 18.47
N VAL A 44 6.32 19.50 19.74
CA VAL A 44 5.39 19.18 20.83
C VAL A 44 5.03 20.43 21.63
N ASP A 45 3.84 20.44 22.22
CA ASP A 45 3.41 21.49 23.14
C ASP A 45 4.06 21.34 24.53
N GLU A 46 3.72 22.23 25.46
CA GLU A 46 4.24 22.20 26.84
C GLU A 46 3.95 20.88 27.58
N ASN A 47 2.94 20.12 27.15
CA ASN A 47 2.54 18.83 27.73
C ASN A 47 3.09 17.63 26.94
N GLY A 48 3.90 17.86 25.90
CA GLY A 48 4.44 16.80 25.06
C GLY A 48 3.50 16.28 23.97
N ALA A 49 2.35 16.93 23.73
CA ALA A 49 1.45 16.54 22.65
C ALA A 49 1.99 17.03 21.29
N PRO A 50 1.95 16.20 20.22
CA PRO A 50 2.40 16.62 18.90
C PRO A 50 1.66 17.86 18.38
N ILE A 51 2.41 18.83 17.88
CA ILE A 51 1.89 20.00 17.18
C ILE A 51 1.91 19.71 15.68
N PHE A 52 0.75 19.88 15.03
CA PHE A 52 0.60 19.71 13.59
C PHE A 52 0.41 21.07 12.91
N GLN A 53 0.95 21.19 11.70
CA GLN A 53 0.70 22.33 10.81
C GLN A 53 0.15 21.80 9.49
N VAL A 54 -0.77 22.53 8.89
CA VAL A 54 -1.30 22.20 7.57
C VAL A 54 -0.26 22.59 6.53
N ASP A 55 0.15 21.64 5.71
CA ASP A 55 0.88 21.93 4.46
C ASP A 55 -0.13 21.93 3.30
N PRO A 56 -0.47 23.10 2.73
CA PRO A 56 -1.41 23.20 1.62
C PRO A 56 -0.81 22.78 0.26
N PHE A 57 0.49 22.53 0.19
CA PHE A 57 1.20 22.15 -1.04
C PHE A 57 1.56 20.67 -1.09
N TRP A 58 1.20 19.92 -0.03
CA TRP A 58 1.39 18.48 0.05
C TRP A 58 0.05 17.72 -0.16
N PRO A 59 0.03 16.65 -0.97
CA PRO A 59 1.10 16.24 -1.88
C PRO A 59 1.21 17.18 -3.08
N GLY A 60 2.40 17.24 -3.68
CA GLY A 60 2.61 17.97 -4.93
C GLY A 60 1.87 17.33 -6.12
N PRO A 61 2.00 17.90 -7.34
CA PRO A 61 1.41 17.32 -8.54
C PRO A 61 1.91 15.88 -8.78
N LEU A 62 0.98 14.96 -9.04
CA LEU A 62 1.33 13.58 -9.38
C LEU A 62 2.07 13.52 -10.74
N PRO A 63 2.98 12.54 -10.92
CA PRO A 63 3.69 12.35 -12.19
C PRO A 63 2.72 12.02 -13.32
N ASN A 64 3.20 12.10 -14.56
CA ASN A 64 2.44 11.75 -15.77
C ASN A 64 1.11 12.47 -15.94
N ARG A 65 0.94 13.63 -15.26
CA ARG A 65 -0.29 14.44 -15.27
C ARG A 65 -1.50 13.69 -14.68
N TRP A 66 -1.24 12.73 -13.80
CA TRP A 66 -2.31 11.98 -13.16
C TRP A 66 -3.19 12.90 -12.31
N SER A 67 -4.50 12.73 -12.40
CA SER A 67 -5.43 13.29 -11.42
C SER A 67 -5.50 12.39 -10.19
N MET A 68 -5.56 13.02 -9.02
CA MET A 68 -6.07 12.38 -7.82
C MET A 68 -7.60 12.36 -7.94
N GLN A 69 -8.16 11.15 -7.99
CA GLN A 69 -9.58 10.89 -8.12
C GLN A 69 -10.15 10.59 -6.73
N GLN A 70 -10.93 9.53 -6.58
CA GLN A 70 -11.51 9.18 -5.30
C GLN A 70 -10.49 8.43 -4.44
N VAL A 71 -9.99 9.11 -3.42
CA VAL A 71 -9.12 8.52 -2.39
C VAL A 71 -9.95 7.79 -1.34
N THR A 72 -10.16 6.49 -1.53
CA THR A 72 -11.10 5.70 -0.70
C THR A 72 -10.45 4.99 0.49
N GLY A 73 -9.14 4.80 0.44
CA GLY A 73 -8.34 4.20 1.50
C GLY A 73 -6.94 4.79 1.49
N ILE A 74 -6.39 4.99 2.68
CA ILE A 74 -5.04 5.50 2.92
C ILE A 74 -4.40 4.67 4.04
N HIS A 75 -3.11 4.38 3.91
CA HIS A 75 -2.31 3.73 4.94
C HIS A 75 -0.88 4.26 4.93
N VAL A 76 -0.31 4.50 6.11
CA VAL A 76 1.12 4.83 6.26
C VAL A 76 1.81 3.59 6.80
N ASP A 77 2.78 3.06 6.05
CA ASP A 77 3.50 1.85 6.46
C ASP A 77 4.66 2.15 7.42
N HIS A 78 5.35 1.10 7.85
CA HIS A 78 6.48 1.19 8.79
C HIS A 78 7.75 1.83 8.21
N MET A 79 7.76 2.18 6.92
CA MET A 79 8.85 2.91 6.25
C MET A 79 8.42 4.35 5.93
N ASP A 80 7.34 4.83 6.55
CA ASP A 80 6.74 6.15 6.32
C ASP A 80 6.31 6.39 4.86
N ILE A 81 5.97 5.32 4.13
CA ILE A 81 5.39 5.42 2.79
C ILE A 81 3.87 5.54 2.93
N VAL A 82 3.31 6.57 2.30
CA VAL A 82 1.88 6.84 2.24
C VAL A 82 1.29 6.11 1.04
N TRP A 83 0.55 5.04 1.30
CA TRP A 83 -0.23 4.28 0.33
C TRP A 83 -1.64 4.81 0.25
N PHE A 84 -2.18 4.98 -0.95
CA PHE A 84 -3.57 5.34 -1.14
C PHE A 84 -4.17 4.69 -2.38
N LEU A 85 -5.49 4.50 -2.34
CA LEU A 85 -6.26 4.05 -3.49
C LEU A 85 -6.71 5.25 -4.31
N ASN A 86 -6.44 5.26 -5.61
CA ASN A 86 -6.82 6.33 -6.53
C ASN A 86 -7.90 5.83 -7.49
N ARG A 87 -9.13 5.69 -6.99
CA ARG A 87 -10.20 4.99 -7.70
C ARG A 87 -10.82 5.87 -8.81
N PRO A 88 -10.83 5.44 -10.09
CA PRO A 88 -11.43 6.18 -11.21
C PRO A 88 -12.95 6.05 -11.31
N ASN A 89 -13.57 5.16 -10.52
CA ASN A 89 -14.99 4.88 -10.63
C ASN A 89 -15.83 6.14 -10.39
N GLY A 90 -16.54 6.61 -11.43
CA GLY A 90 -17.37 7.80 -11.37
C GLY A 90 -16.58 9.11 -11.51
N ALA A 91 -15.32 9.06 -11.95
CA ALA A 91 -14.60 10.25 -12.40
C ALA A 91 -15.15 10.68 -13.77
N GLU A 92 -15.57 11.93 -13.89
CA GLU A 92 -16.26 12.44 -15.08
C GLU A 92 -15.72 13.79 -15.54
N GLY A 93 -15.94 14.11 -16.81
CA GLY A 93 -15.62 15.42 -17.39
C GLY A 93 -14.18 15.85 -17.14
N ASP A 94 -14.00 16.93 -16.37
CA ASP A 94 -12.71 17.56 -16.12
C ASP A 94 -11.75 16.68 -15.31
N GLU A 95 -12.24 15.65 -14.61
CA GLU A 95 -11.43 14.74 -13.79
C GLU A 95 -10.61 13.72 -14.63
N VAL A 96 -11.06 13.45 -15.86
CA VAL A 96 -10.47 12.47 -16.80
C VAL A 96 -10.16 13.05 -18.19
N GLY A 97 -10.49 14.33 -18.42
CA GLY A 97 -10.50 14.94 -19.75
C GLY A 97 -9.15 14.95 -20.49
N GLY A 98 -8.01 14.88 -19.78
CA GLY A 98 -6.70 14.80 -20.42
C GLY A 98 -6.26 13.39 -20.83
N GLY A 99 -7.02 12.36 -20.42
CA GLY A 99 -6.85 10.98 -20.85
C GLY A 99 -7.68 10.58 -22.08
N GLU A 100 -8.62 11.43 -22.50
CA GLU A 100 -9.49 11.17 -23.66
C GLU A 100 -8.75 11.28 -25.01
N ASN A 101 -9.33 10.72 -26.08
CA ASN A 101 -8.80 10.82 -27.44
C ASN A 101 -9.89 11.21 -28.47
N PRO A 102 -9.84 12.43 -29.05
CA PRO A 102 -8.86 13.48 -28.80
C PRO A 102 -9.00 14.03 -27.37
N PRO A 103 -7.91 14.50 -26.73
CA PRO A 103 -8.02 15.06 -25.38
C PRO A 103 -9.00 16.23 -25.39
N TYR A 104 -9.89 16.24 -24.40
CA TYR A 104 -10.73 17.41 -24.13
C TYR A 104 -9.81 18.57 -23.73
N ARG A 105 -10.33 19.80 -23.59
CA ARG A 105 -9.56 21.06 -23.52
C ARG A 105 -8.59 21.20 -22.32
N MET A 106 -8.23 20.11 -21.63
CA MET A 106 -7.44 20.03 -20.41
C MET A 106 -6.03 19.52 -20.69
N ALA A 107 -5.05 20.19 -20.08
CA ALA A 107 -3.64 19.78 -20.14
C ALA A 107 -3.29 18.71 -19.08
N CYS A 108 -4.14 18.50 -18.08
CA CYS A 108 -3.94 17.61 -16.94
C CYS A 108 -4.91 16.44 -16.95
N CYS A 109 -4.92 15.69 -15.86
CA CYS A 109 -6.09 14.93 -15.42
C CYS A 109 -6.28 13.66 -16.24
N VAL A 110 -5.18 12.91 -16.31
CA VAL A 110 -5.12 11.54 -16.82
C VAL A 110 -5.46 10.60 -15.66
N ALA A 111 -6.25 9.56 -15.91
CA ALA A 111 -6.48 8.55 -14.90
C ALA A 111 -5.16 7.84 -14.54
N GLY A 112 -4.72 8.00 -13.28
CA GLY A 112 -3.54 7.29 -12.76
C GLY A 112 -3.84 5.84 -12.37
N PRO A 113 -2.82 5.07 -11.98
CA PRO A 113 -3.00 3.74 -11.39
C PRO A 113 -3.83 3.80 -10.11
N GLU A 114 -4.52 2.70 -9.79
CA GLU A 114 -5.45 2.63 -8.66
C GLU A 114 -4.78 2.44 -7.30
N VAL A 115 -3.52 2.01 -7.28
CA VAL A 115 -2.69 1.90 -6.07
C VAL A 115 -1.48 2.79 -6.27
N VAL A 116 -1.32 3.77 -5.38
CA VAL A 116 -0.21 4.72 -5.44
C VAL A 116 0.42 4.81 -4.05
N ALA A 117 1.75 4.85 -4.02
CA ALA A 117 2.54 5.02 -2.82
C ALA A 117 3.52 6.17 -3.00
N MET A 118 3.63 7.03 -1.99
CA MET A 118 4.56 8.15 -1.98
C MET A 118 5.41 8.19 -0.71
N ASP A 119 6.63 8.69 -0.82
CA ASP A 119 7.45 9.02 0.35
C ASP A 119 6.97 10.31 1.03
N GLN A 120 7.63 10.70 2.13
CA GLN A 120 7.28 11.90 2.90
C GLN A 120 7.40 13.18 2.06
N ASP A 121 8.28 13.20 1.06
CA ASP A 121 8.49 14.32 0.13
C ASP A 121 7.47 14.32 -1.03
N ALA A 122 6.45 13.46 -0.98
CA ALA A 122 5.43 13.24 -2.02
C ALA A 122 5.97 12.73 -3.36
N ASN A 123 7.16 12.12 -3.39
CA ASN A 123 7.62 11.42 -4.59
C ASN A 123 6.87 10.10 -4.70
N VAL A 124 6.30 9.82 -5.87
CA VAL A 124 5.68 8.51 -6.13
C VAL A 124 6.76 7.44 -6.25
N VAL A 125 6.73 6.47 -5.34
CA VAL A 125 7.69 5.36 -5.26
C VAL A 125 7.12 4.03 -5.75
N HIS A 126 5.79 3.85 -5.68
CA HIS A 126 5.08 2.73 -6.31
C HIS A 126 3.80 3.23 -6.95
N ALA A 127 3.47 2.71 -8.14
CA ALA A 127 2.20 2.99 -8.80
C ALA A 127 1.82 1.84 -9.73
N TRP A 128 0.70 1.17 -9.46
CA TRP A 128 0.21 0.02 -10.20
C TRP A 128 -1.29 -0.21 -9.94
N GLY A 129 -1.88 -1.22 -10.57
CA GLY A 129 -3.27 -1.56 -10.36
C GLY A 129 -4.22 -0.84 -11.31
N ASN A 130 -5.10 -1.65 -11.90
CA ASN A 130 -6.26 -1.28 -12.71
C ASN A 130 -7.13 -2.54 -12.86
N ALA A 131 -8.27 -2.43 -13.55
CA ALA A 131 -9.17 -3.56 -13.79
C ALA A 131 -8.55 -4.76 -14.54
N GLU A 132 -7.45 -4.56 -15.28
CA GLU A 132 -6.73 -5.61 -16.02
C GLU A 132 -5.60 -6.26 -15.19
N HIS A 133 -5.24 -5.68 -14.05
CA HIS A 133 -4.09 -6.09 -13.22
C HIS A 133 -4.30 -7.47 -12.57
N HIS A 134 -5.55 -7.84 -12.29
CA HIS A 134 -5.91 -9.16 -11.76
C HIS A 134 -7.28 -9.59 -12.28
N PRO A 135 -7.51 -10.88 -12.65
CA PRO A 135 -8.79 -11.34 -13.20
C PRO A 135 -10.00 -11.09 -12.28
N ARG A 136 -9.76 -11.01 -10.97
CA ARG A 136 -10.77 -10.69 -9.94
C ARG A 136 -10.41 -9.41 -9.19
N TRP A 137 -9.86 -8.43 -9.89
CA TRP A 137 -9.56 -7.13 -9.31
C TRP A 137 -10.81 -6.52 -8.65
N PRO A 138 -10.73 -5.91 -7.46
CA PRO A 138 -11.91 -5.42 -6.77
C PRO A 138 -12.59 -4.31 -7.57
N ARG A 139 -13.91 -4.40 -7.74
CA ARG A 139 -14.67 -3.44 -8.55
C ARG A 139 -15.01 -2.18 -7.78
N SER A 140 -14.99 -2.22 -6.45
CA SER A 140 -15.22 -1.06 -5.59
C SER A 140 -14.14 -0.97 -4.53
N LEU A 141 -12.92 -0.62 -4.95
CA LEU A 141 -11.75 -0.42 -4.08
C LEU A 141 -12.07 0.49 -2.89
N GLN A 142 -11.67 0.06 -1.69
CA GLN A 142 -12.03 0.71 -0.43
C GLN A 142 -10.94 0.69 0.64
N THR A 143 -10.16 -0.38 0.74
CA THR A 143 -9.15 -0.50 1.79
C THR A 143 -7.81 -0.87 1.17
N VAL A 144 -6.77 -0.15 1.59
CA VAL A 144 -5.37 -0.48 1.34
C VAL A 144 -4.66 -0.55 2.69
N ILE A 145 -3.88 -1.59 2.92
CA ILE A 145 -3.01 -1.73 4.10
C ILE A 145 -1.69 -2.32 3.63
N ALA A 146 -0.58 -1.62 3.85
CA ALA A 146 0.75 -2.14 3.61
C ALA A 146 1.32 -2.68 4.93
N ASP A 147 1.55 -3.99 5.01
CA ASP A 147 2.00 -4.64 6.23
C ASP A 147 3.53 -4.54 6.43
N ARG A 148 3.98 -4.92 7.63
CA ARG A 148 5.39 -4.92 8.03
C ARG A 148 6.23 -5.99 7.34
N ASP A 149 5.58 -6.98 6.74
CA ASP A 149 6.25 -8.05 6.00
C ASP A 149 6.50 -7.62 4.53
N GLY A 150 6.06 -6.42 4.15
CA GLY A 150 6.27 -5.84 2.83
C GLY A 150 5.17 -6.19 1.82
N TYR A 151 4.00 -6.64 2.26
CA TYR A 151 2.86 -6.90 1.38
C TYR A 151 1.84 -5.77 1.41
N VAL A 152 1.15 -5.60 0.28
CA VAL A 152 0.07 -4.62 0.11
C VAL A 152 -1.25 -5.36 -0.02
N TRP A 153 -2.15 -5.12 0.92
CA TRP A 153 -3.47 -5.72 1.00
C TRP A 153 -4.53 -4.76 0.48
N ILE A 154 -5.38 -5.24 -0.42
CA ILE A 154 -6.38 -4.44 -1.12
C ILE A 154 -7.75 -5.08 -0.96
N GLY A 155 -8.73 -4.31 -0.51
CA GLY A 155 -10.12 -4.73 -0.35
C GLY A 155 -11.09 -3.90 -1.17
N GLY A 156 -12.17 -4.54 -1.63
CA GLY A 156 -13.30 -3.85 -2.25
C GLY A 156 -14.66 -4.24 -1.69
N LEU A 157 -15.67 -3.41 -1.95
CA LEU A 157 -17.03 -3.54 -1.40
C LEU A 157 -18.10 -3.95 -2.41
N ALA A 158 -17.77 -4.15 -3.69
CA ALA A 158 -18.78 -4.67 -4.60
C ALA A 158 -19.10 -6.14 -4.24
N PRO A 159 -20.31 -6.64 -4.54
CA PRO A 159 -20.61 -8.06 -4.33
C PRO A 159 -19.57 -8.97 -4.99
N GLY A 160 -18.99 -9.90 -4.26
CA GLY A 160 -17.92 -10.77 -4.79
C GLY A 160 -16.53 -10.13 -4.88
N ASP A 161 -16.35 -8.89 -4.41
CA ASP A 161 -15.00 -8.37 -4.12
C ASP A 161 -14.38 -9.14 -2.94
N SER A 162 -13.05 -9.09 -2.85
CA SER A 162 -12.29 -9.80 -1.83
C SER A 162 -11.19 -8.94 -1.23
N ILE A 163 -10.42 -9.55 -0.33
CA ILE A 163 -9.16 -9.04 0.18
C ILE A 163 -8.06 -9.75 -0.62
N LEU A 164 -7.36 -8.98 -1.45
CA LEU A 164 -6.24 -9.44 -2.25
C LEU A 164 -4.92 -8.99 -1.60
N LYS A 165 -3.89 -9.80 -1.70
CA LYS A 165 -2.54 -9.52 -1.20
C LYS A 165 -1.57 -9.48 -2.36
N PHE A 166 -0.73 -8.45 -2.40
CA PHE A 166 0.27 -8.23 -3.43
C PHE A 166 1.64 -7.94 -2.80
N THR A 167 2.70 -8.05 -3.58
CA THR A 167 4.00 -7.41 -3.25
C THR A 167 3.88 -5.89 -3.37
N ARG A 168 4.89 -5.13 -2.90
CA ARG A 168 4.92 -3.66 -3.08
C ARG A 168 4.96 -3.26 -4.55
N GLU A 169 5.50 -4.13 -5.40
CA GLU A 169 5.59 -3.96 -6.85
C GLU A 169 4.32 -4.40 -7.58
N GLY A 170 3.30 -4.88 -6.86
CA GLY A 170 2.00 -5.24 -7.42
C GLY A 170 1.91 -6.67 -7.97
N GLU A 171 2.85 -7.55 -7.64
CA GLU A 171 2.73 -8.97 -8.00
C GLU A 171 1.73 -9.67 -7.09
N PHE A 172 0.81 -10.44 -7.65
CA PHE A 172 -0.23 -11.14 -6.88
C PHE A 172 0.38 -12.23 -5.99
N VAL A 173 -0.05 -12.27 -4.72
CA VAL A 173 0.44 -13.24 -3.71
C VAL A 173 -0.68 -14.14 -3.24
N TRP A 174 -1.82 -13.56 -2.83
CA TRP A 174 -2.90 -14.33 -2.22
C TRP A 174 -4.26 -13.66 -2.39
N ASP A 175 -5.30 -14.47 -2.38
CA ASP A 175 -6.69 -14.06 -2.36
C ASP A 175 -7.36 -14.74 -1.18
N PHE A 176 -7.77 -13.94 -0.18
CA PHE A 176 -8.57 -14.41 0.95
C PHE A 176 -10.00 -14.68 0.47
N ASP A 177 -10.16 -15.81 -0.22
CA ASP A 177 -11.36 -16.11 -0.99
C ASP A 177 -12.51 -16.64 -0.12
N HIS A 178 -13.29 -15.71 0.40
CA HIS A 178 -14.57 -15.97 1.08
C HIS A 178 -15.73 -15.31 0.30
N ARG A 179 -15.74 -15.45 -1.03
CA ARG A 179 -16.78 -14.87 -1.91
C ARG A 179 -18.02 -15.77 -1.97
N PRO A 180 -19.23 -15.19 -2.10
CA PRO A 180 -20.39 -15.98 -2.48
C PRO A 180 -20.26 -16.51 -3.92
N PRO A 181 -21.03 -17.55 -4.28
CA PRO A 181 -21.15 -17.98 -5.67
C PRO A 181 -21.56 -16.82 -6.58
N GLU A 182 -21.10 -16.84 -7.83
CA GLU A 182 -21.37 -15.75 -8.77
C GLU A 182 -22.87 -15.53 -8.97
N GLY A 183 -23.29 -14.26 -8.93
CA GLY A 183 -24.69 -13.88 -9.05
C GLY A 183 -25.56 -14.17 -7.81
N VAL A 184 -25.00 -14.76 -6.76
CA VAL A 184 -25.71 -15.03 -5.51
C VAL A 184 -25.37 -13.95 -4.49
N ARG A 185 -26.41 -13.31 -3.95
CA ARG A 185 -26.28 -12.47 -2.77
C ARG A 185 -26.70 -13.29 -1.55
N PRO A 186 -25.79 -13.56 -0.59
CA PRO A 186 -26.15 -14.31 0.60
C PRO A 186 -27.14 -13.52 1.45
N GLU A 187 -28.08 -14.23 2.07
CA GLU A 187 -28.93 -13.68 3.12
C GLU A 187 -28.11 -13.51 4.42
N GLU A 188 -28.57 -12.65 5.31
CA GLU A 188 -27.90 -12.44 6.60
C GLU A 188 -27.90 -13.74 7.42
N ASP A 189 -26.71 -14.29 7.65
CA ASP A 189 -26.48 -15.41 8.55
C ASP A 189 -25.30 -15.08 9.48
N ASN A 190 -25.63 -14.64 10.70
CA ASN A 190 -24.63 -14.26 11.68
C ASN A 190 -23.83 -15.45 12.25
N THR A 191 -24.16 -16.69 11.88
CA THR A 191 -23.38 -17.90 12.23
C THR A 191 -22.41 -18.35 11.13
N ALA A 192 -22.63 -17.97 9.86
CA ALA A 192 -21.81 -18.43 8.74
C ALA A 192 -20.41 -17.78 8.68
N THR A 193 -19.34 -18.57 8.71
CA THR A 193 -17.95 -18.06 8.72
C THR A 193 -17.23 -18.16 7.39
N GLU A 194 -17.72 -18.98 6.46
CA GLU A 194 -16.99 -19.30 5.23
C GLU A 194 -17.31 -18.40 4.05
N ILE A 195 -18.55 -17.89 3.97
CA ILE A 195 -18.98 -17.04 2.86
C ILE A 195 -19.41 -15.68 3.42
N LEU A 196 -18.79 -14.62 2.92
CA LEU A 196 -19.04 -13.26 3.37
C LEU A 196 -19.60 -12.42 2.21
N ASP A 197 -20.72 -11.71 2.46
CA ASP A 197 -21.33 -10.81 1.47
C ASP A 197 -20.34 -9.72 1.02
N GLN A 198 -19.70 -9.08 2.00
CA GLN A 198 -18.76 -8.00 1.80
C GLN A 198 -17.64 -8.09 2.85
N LYS A 199 -16.39 -7.94 2.42
CA LYS A 199 -15.21 -8.05 3.29
C LYS A 199 -14.13 -7.00 3.01
N GLY A 200 -14.39 -6.04 2.13
CA GLY A 200 -13.42 -5.01 1.78
C GLY A 200 -13.13 -3.99 2.87
N ARG A 201 -13.83 -4.01 4.02
CA ARG A 201 -13.47 -3.24 5.22
C ARG A 201 -12.90 -4.18 6.26
N PHE A 202 -11.58 -4.20 6.37
CA PHE A 202 -10.85 -5.06 7.28
C PHE A 202 -9.70 -4.31 7.95
N GLN A 203 -9.19 -4.88 9.03
CA GLN A 203 -7.98 -4.43 9.72
C GLN A 203 -7.06 -5.63 9.97
N LEU A 204 -5.76 -5.37 10.09
CA LEU A 204 -4.76 -6.39 10.37
C LEU A 204 -4.17 -6.18 11.77
N ASP A 205 -4.19 -7.23 12.60
CA ASP A 205 -3.28 -7.34 13.73
C ASP A 205 -2.08 -8.18 13.29
N GLN A 206 -1.02 -7.47 12.91
CA GLN A 206 0.17 -8.10 12.34
C GLN A 206 0.98 -8.87 13.38
N GLU A 207 0.84 -8.52 14.67
CA GLU A 207 1.51 -9.22 15.77
C GLU A 207 0.80 -10.55 16.07
N ALA A 208 -0.53 -10.53 16.17
CA ALA A 208 -1.32 -11.74 16.38
C ALA A 208 -1.49 -12.61 15.12
N ARG A 209 -1.10 -12.10 13.94
CA ARG A 209 -1.35 -12.69 12.62
C ARG A 209 -2.84 -12.85 12.33
N GLU A 210 -3.59 -11.77 12.45
CA GLU A 210 -5.06 -11.81 12.37
C GLU A 210 -5.66 -10.76 11.43
N ILE A 211 -6.69 -11.17 10.69
CA ILE A 211 -7.54 -10.31 9.87
C ILE A 211 -8.87 -10.11 10.61
N TYR A 212 -9.21 -8.86 10.91
CA TYR A 212 -10.47 -8.47 11.53
C TYR A 212 -11.42 -7.93 10.46
N ILE A 213 -12.59 -8.56 10.32
CA ILE A 213 -13.58 -8.21 9.30
C ILE A 213 -14.91 -7.88 9.98
N LEU A 214 -15.51 -6.76 9.57
CA LEU A 214 -16.88 -6.43 9.94
C LEU A 214 -17.82 -6.95 8.86
N SER A 215 -18.78 -7.79 9.25
CA SER A 215 -19.82 -8.30 8.37
C SER A 215 -21.13 -8.32 9.13
N TRP A 216 -22.18 -7.67 8.62
CA TRP A 216 -23.48 -7.57 9.31
C TRP A 216 -23.34 -7.15 10.78
N LYS A 217 -23.85 -7.95 11.72
CA LYS A 217 -23.91 -7.64 13.17
C LYS A 217 -22.72 -8.21 13.96
N ARG A 218 -21.62 -8.56 13.29
CA ARG A 218 -20.50 -9.32 13.86
C ARG A 218 -19.12 -8.85 13.42
N VAL A 219 -18.16 -9.11 14.30
CA VAL A 219 -16.73 -9.12 14.03
C VAL A 219 -16.32 -10.56 13.79
N LEU A 220 -15.58 -10.81 12.72
CA LEU A 220 -14.97 -12.10 12.41
C LEU A 220 -13.46 -11.94 12.36
N VAL A 221 -12.75 -12.93 12.91
CA VAL A 221 -11.30 -12.95 12.98
C VAL A 221 -10.79 -14.19 12.26
N TYR A 222 -9.89 -13.97 11.30
CA TYR A 222 -9.25 -15.01 10.51
C TYR A 222 -7.73 -14.96 10.70
N ASP A 223 -7.07 -16.08 10.43
CA ASP A 223 -5.62 -16.14 10.37
C ASP A 223 -5.09 -15.41 9.13
N MET A 224 -4.06 -14.57 9.31
CA MET A 224 -3.51 -13.74 8.24
C MET A 224 -2.65 -14.52 7.23
N ASP A 225 -2.22 -15.73 7.60
CA ASP A 225 -1.36 -16.58 6.76
C ASP A 225 -2.15 -17.66 6.04
N THR A 226 -3.15 -18.26 6.71
CA THR A 226 -3.94 -19.36 6.14
C THR A 226 -5.33 -18.95 5.68
N GLY A 227 -5.88 -17.87 6.25
CA GLY A 227 -7.29 -17.51 6.07
C GLY A 227 -8.26 -18.33 6.91
N ASP A 228 -7.78 -19.18 7.80
CA ASP A 228 -8.66 -20.01 8.63
C ASP A 228 -9.44 -19.15 9.64
N PHE A 229 -10.72 -19.46 9.82
CA PHE A 229 -11.53 -18.80 10.84
C PHE A 229 -11.01 -19.13 12.25
N LYS A 230 -10.76 -18.09 13.05
CA LYS A 230 -10.27 -18.24 14.43
C LYS A 230 -11.39 -18.09 15.44
N ARG A 231 -12.15 -16.99 15.35
CA ARG A 231 -13.21 -16.62 16.30
C ARG A 231 -14.05 -15.46 15.76
N GLY A 232 -15.21 -15.24 16.37
CA GLY A 232 -16.06 -14.11 16.06
C GLY A 232 -17.04 -13.82 17.20
N TRP A 233 -17.57 -12.60 17.21
CA TRP A 233 -18.53 -12.14 18.20
C TRP A 233 -19.41 -11.03 17.64
N GLY A 234 -20.59 -10.85 18.24
CA GLY A 234 -21.51 -9.76 17.97
C GLY A 234 -21.30 -8.58 18.90
N GLY A 235 -22.28 -7.67 18.93
CA GLY A 235 -22.29 -6.56 19.89
C GLY A 235 -22.05 -7.03 21.33
N HIS A 236 -21.25 -6.27 22.08
CA HIS A 236 -20.91 -6.55 23.48
C HIS A 236 -20.27 -7.92 23.76
N GLY A 237 -19.64 -8.55 22.74
CA GLY A 237 -18.93 -9.83 22.92
C GLY A 237 -19.84 -11.06 22.92
N MET A 238 -21.11 -10.91 22.50
CA MET A 238 -22.06 -12.00 22.37
C MET A 238 -21.55 -13.06 21.38
N PRO A 239 -21.64 -14.37 21.68
CA PRO A 239 -21.22 -15.42 20.75
C PRO A 239 -22.06 -15.41 19.48
N LEU A 240 -21.48 -15.87 18.36
CA LEU A 240 -22.13 -15.85 17.05
C LEU A 240 -23.51 -16.54 17.05
N SER A 241 -23.66 -17.62 17.80
CA SER A 241 -24.90 -18.40 17.92
C SER A 241 -26.07 -17.65 18.58
N GLU A 242 -25.80 -16.54 19.25
CA GLU A 242 -26.82 -15.72 19.94
C GLU A 242 -27.20 -14.46 19.16
N ILE A 243 -26.54 -14.18 18.03
CA ILE A 243 -26.85 -13.03 17.19
C ILE A 243 -28.10 -13.32 16.35
N THR A 244 -29.13 -12.50 16.49
CA THR A 244 -30.36 -12.64 15.69
C THR A 244 -30.14 -12.27 14.23
N ASN A 245 -30.71 -13.08 13.33
CA ASN A 245 -30.82 -12.79 11.90
C ASN A 245 -32.10 -12.00 11.56
N ASP A 246 -32.92 -11.67 12.54
CA ASP A 246 -34.09 -10.81 12.33
C ASP A 246 -33.64 -9.36 12.02
N PRO A 247 -34.22 -8.71 11.00
CA PRO A 247 -33.81 -7.38 10.54
C PRO A 247 -34.08 -6.25 11.55
#